data_AF-A0A7Y8GMI6-F1
#
_entry.id   AF-A0A7Y8GMI6-F1
#
_cell.length_a   1.000
_cell.length_b   1.000
_cell.length_c   1.000
_cell.angle_alpha   90.00
_cell.angle_beta   90.00
_cell.angle_gamma   90.00
#
_symmetry.space_group_name_H-M   'P 1'
#
loop_
_entity.id
_entity.type
_entity.pdbx_description
1 polymer ?
#
loop_
_entity_poly.entity_id
_entity_poly.type
_entity_poly.pdbx_seq_one_letter_code
_entity_poly.pdbx_strand_id
1 'polypeptide(L)'
;MRGVAQRRGQPLFRARLLDAYDRQCAITGCSALQVLEAAHVLPYRGEHTNRMDNGLLLRADLHTLFDCQLLWITAENTVALAPALLATDYASLQGRPLRLPVSKGDHPNPAHLAEHATACKTRHSLQ
;
A
#
# COMPACT_ATOMS: atom_id res chain seq x y z
N MET A 1 8.93 11.38 -20.70
CA MET A 1 9.80 12.03 -19.69
C MET A 1 8.98 12.37 -18.46
N ARG A 2 9.26 11.75 -17.31
CA ARG A 2 8.61 12.06 -16.01
C ARG A 2 9.17 13.39 -15.45
N GLY A 3 8.28 14.34 -15.15
CA GLY A 3 8.63 15.74 -14.79
C GLY A 3 9.42 15.88 -13.48
N VAL A 4 10.15 16.99 -13.33
CA VAL A 4 11.07 17.27 -12.20
C VAL A 4 10.38 17.19 -10.82
N ALA A 5 9.11 17.58 -10.72
CA ALA A 5 8.32 17.46 -9.49
C ALA A 5 8.09 15.99 -9.07
N GLN A 6 7.85 15.10 -10.03
CA GLN A 6 7.70 13.65 -9.76
C GLN A 6 8.99 13.04 -9.22
N ARG A 7 10.16 13.54 -9.69
CA ARG A 7 11.49 13.10 -9.24
C ARG A 7 11.86 13.57 -7.83
N ARG A 8 11.34 14.72 -7.36
CA ARG A 8 11.62 15.24 -6.00
C ARG A 8 10.59 14.80 -4.97
N GLY A 9 9.31 14.70 -5.37
CA GLY A 9 8.22 14.30 -4.47
C GLY A 9 8.29 12.82 -4.06
N GLN A 10 8.68 11.92 -4.98
CA GLN A 10 8.78 10.48 -4.68
C GLN A 10 9.87 10.15 -3.64
N PRO A 11 11.10 10.70 -3.72
CA PRO A 11 12.11 10.48 -2.68
C PRO A 11 11.71 10.99 -1.29
N LEU A 12 11.10 12.17 -1.19
CA LEU A 12 10.66 12.73 0.10
C LEU A 12 9.49 11.93 0.69
N PHE A 13 8.51 11.58 -0.14
CA PHE A 13 7.37 10.74 0.27
C PHE A 13 7.85 9.38 0.79
N ARG A 14 8.78 8.75 0.07
CA ARG A 14 9.42 7.51 0.52
C ARG A 14 10.13 7.67 1.85
N ALA A 15 10.94 8.71 2.02
CA ALA A 15 11.68 8.93 3.26
C ALA A 15 10.72 9.05 4.46
N ARG A 16 9.63 9.81 4.30
CA ARG A 16 8.62 9.96 5.36
C ARG A 16 7.90 8.65 5.68
N LEU A 17 7.56 7.84 4.68
CA LEU A 17 6.95 6.52 4.92
C LEU A 17 7.92 5.54 5.59
N LEU A 18 9.20 5.56 5.22
CA LEU A 18 10.23 4.79 5.91
C LEU A 18 10.27 5.12 7.40
N ASP A 19 10.19 6.40 7.76
CA ASP A 19 10.19 6.79 9.17
C ASP A 19 8.85 6.46 9.87
N ALA A 20 7.71 6.70 9.22
CA ALA A 20 6.38 6.44 9.79
C ALA A 20 6.12 4.95 10.10
N TYR A 21 6.66 4.06 9.28
CA TYR A 21 6.49 2.61 9.42
C TYR A 21 7.68 1.91 10.09
N ASP A 22 8.57 2.67 10.76
CA ASP A 22 9.77 2.12 11.41
C ASP A 22 10.56 1.19 10.47
N ARG A 23 10.71 1.62 9.21
CA ARG A 23 11.48 0.95 8.16
C ARG A 23 11.07 -0.49 7.92
N GLN A 24 9.80 -0.80 8.12
CA GLN A 24 9.24 -2.14 7.97
C GLN A 24 8.02 -2.14 7.06
N CYS A 25 7.91 -3.17 6.22
CA CYS A 25 6.71 -3.38 5.42
C CYS A 25 5.46 -3.46 6.30
N ALA A 26 4.43 -2.70 5.95
CA ALA A 26 3.16 -2.62 6.67
C ALA A 26 2.44 -3.97 6.79
N ILE A 27 2.67 -4.90 5.84
CA ILE A 27 2.00 -6.21 5.81
C ILE A 27 2.89 -7.31 6.43
N THR A 28 4.16 -7.36 6.07
CA THR A 28 5.03 -8.50 6.41
C THR A 28 6.00 -8.22 7.56
N GLY A 29 6.24 -6.96 7.90
CA GLY A 29 7.32 -6.57 8.81
C GLY A 29 8.72 -6.70 8.21
N CYS A 30 8.86 -7.01 6.91
CA CYS A 30 10.17 -7.07 6.25
C CYS A 30 10.92 -5.74 6.41
N SER A 31 12.16 -5.78 6.87
CA SER A 31 13.01 -4.60 7.15
C SER A 31 14.16 -4.41 6.16
N ALA A 32 14.22 -5.22 5.09
CA ALA A 32 15.21 -5.07 4.03
C ALA A 32 14.90 -3.80 3.21
N LEU A 33 15.53 -2.68 3.56
CA LEU A 33 15.24 -1.35 3.03
C LEU A 33 15.20 -1.27 1.49
N GLN A 34 16.04 -2.06 0.82
CA GLN A 34 16.18 -2.10 -0.63
C GLN A 34 14.93 -2.65 -1.33
N VAL A 35 14.13 -3.49 -0.67
CA VAL A 35 12.89 -4.04 -1.24
C VAL A 35 11.64 -3.28 -0.80
N LEU A 36 11.77 -2.31 0.10
CA LEU A 36 10.65 -1.49 0.53
C LEU A 36 10.36 -0.42 -0.51
N GLU A 37 9.09 -0.09 -0.70
CA GLU A 37 8.57 0.90 -1.64
C GLU A 37 7.43 1.70 -1.00
N ALA A 38 7.32 2.96 -1.42
CA ALA A 38 6.23 3.83 -1.04
C ALA A 38 5.09 3.63 -2.03
N ALA A 39 4.07 2.89 -1.60
CA ALA A 39 2.86 2.64 -2.38
C ALA A 39 1.84 3.73 -2.10
N HIS A 40 1.27 4.31 -3.16
CA HIS A 40 0.12 5.21 -3.02
C HIS A 40 -1.17 4.36 -2.92
N VAL A 41 -2.07 4.70 -1.99
CA VAL A 41 -3.37 4.00 -1.88
C VAL A 41 -4.27 4.37 -3.06
N LEU A 42 -4.40 5.66 -3.34
CA LEU A 42 -5.04 6.18 -4.55
C LEU A 42 -4.00 6.73 -5.53
N PRO A 43 -4.25 6.65 -6.85
CA PRO A 43 -3.28 7.04 -7.87
C PRO A 43 -2.73 8.45 -7.67
N TYR A 44 -1.42 8.60 -7.89
CA TYR A 44 -0.74 9.89 -7.83
C TYR A 44 -1.28 10.86 -8.89
N ARG A 45 -1.80 12.02 -8.45
CA ARG A 45 -2.30 13.10 -9.33
C ARG A 45 -1.50 14.40 -9.22
N GLY A 46 -0.34 14.36 -8.58
CA GLY A 46 0.52 15.53 -8.33
C GLY A 46 1.00 15.59 -6.88
N GLU A 47 1.84 16.57 -6.54
CA GLU A 47 2.50 16.65 -5.23
C GLU A 47 1.51 16.71 -4.05
N HIS A 48 0.32 17.27 -4.26
CA HIS A 48 -0.77 17.29 -3.30
C HIS A 48 -1.30 15.89 -2.90
N THR A 49 -0.97 14.85 -3.67
CA THR A 49 -1.32 13.44 -3.36
C THR A 49 -0.22 12.69 -2.60
N ASN A 50 0.95 13.30 -2.38
CA ASN A 50 2.02 12.78 -1.51
C ASN A 50 1.71 13.04 -0.02
N ARG A 51 0.48 12.73 0.39
CA ARG A 51 0.05 12.80 1.78
C ARG A 51 0.35 11.48 2.46
N MET A 52 0.75 11.55 3.74
CA MET A 52 1.06 10.36 4.53
C MET A 52 -0.13 9.42 4.65
N ASP A 53 -1.33 9.98 4.80
CA ASP A 53 -2.58 9.23 4.82
C ASP A 53 -2.98 8.62 3.45
N ASN A 54 -2.22 8.86 2.39
CA ASN A 54 -2.37 8.19 1.10
C ASN A 54 -1.23 7.20 0.82
N GLY A 55 -0.48 6.78 1.84
CA GLY A 55 0.73 5.97 1.68
C GLY A 55 0.77 4.71 2.53
N LEU A 56 1.24 3.62 1.93
CA LEU A 56 1.66 2.40 2.61
C LEU A 56 3.14 2.14 2.28
N LEU A 57 3.91 1.67 3.27
CA LEU A 57 5.25 1.16 3.02
C LEU A 57 5.19 -0.35 2.77
N LEU A 58 5.42 -0.79 1.54
CA LEU A 58 5.23 -2.19 1.13
C LEU A 58 6.52 -2.79 0.58
N ARG A 59 6.63 -4.12 0.61
CA ARG A 59 7.65 -4.83 -0.19
C ARG A 59 7.28 -4.70 -1.68
N ALA A 60 8.25 -4.62 -2.57
CA ALA A 60 8.05 -4.31 -4.00
C ALA A 60 7.06 -5.27 -4.72
N ASP A 61 7.07 -6.55 -4.37
CA ASP A 61 6.09 -7.52 -4.88
C ASP A 61 4.67 -7.22 -4.37
N LEU A 62 4.50 -6.91 -3.08
CA LEU A 62 3.20 -6.55 -2.51
C LEU A 62 2.69 -5.21 -3.03
N HIS A 63 3.58 -4.26 -3.28
CA HIS A 63 3.24 -3.01 -3.96
C HIS A 63 2.73 -3.30 -5.38
N THR A 64 3.43 -4.15 -6.14
CA THR A 64 2.98 -4.58 -7.47
C THR A 64 1.61 -5.26 -7.41
N LEU A 65 1.38 -6.16 -6.45
CA LEU A 65 0.08 -6.82 -6.27
C LEU A 65 -1.04 -5.83 -5.88
N PHE A 66 -0.71 -4.84 -5.06
CA PHE A 66 -1.63 -3.78 -4.65
C PHE A 66 -2.05 -2.89 -5.83
N ASP A 67 -1.08 -2.48 -6.66
CA ASP A 67 -1.30 -1.70 -7.88
C ASP A 67 -2.08 -2.49 -8.94
N CYS A 68 -1.82 -3.80 -9.05
CA CYS A 68 -2.56 -4.71 -9.91
C CYS A 68 -3.96 -5.08 -9.38
N GLN A 69 -4.38 -4.50 -8.25
CA GLN A 69 -5.66 -4.79 -7.59
C GLN A 69 -5.84 -6.26 -7.22
N LEU A 70 -4.74 -6.97 -6.94
CA LEU A 70 -4.73 -8.36 -6.49
C LEU A 70 -4.66 -8.50 -4.97
N LEU A 71 -4.33 -7.42 -4.26
CA LEU A 71 -4.25 -7.32 -2.82
C LEU A 71 -4.86 -5.99 -2.38
N TRP A 72 -5.69 -5.99 -1.34
CA TRP A 72 -6.24 -4.77 -0.73
C TRP A 72 -6.33 -4.89 0.79
N ILE A 73 -6.64 -3.77 1.46
CA ILE A 73 -6.86 -3.72 2.90
C ILE A 73 -8.36 -3.60 3.19
N THR A 74 -8.87 -4.40 4.13
CA THR A 74 -10.28 -4.38 4.56
C THR A 74 -10.56 -3.22 5.54
N ALA A 75 -11.83 -2.99 5.85
CA ALA A 75 -12.24 -1.96 6.82
C ALA A 75 -11.70 -2.26 8.24
N GLU A 76 -11.43 -3.53 8.54
CA GLU A 76 -10.85 -4.04 9.78
C GLU A 76 -9.32 -3.92 9.81
N ASN A 77 -8.71 -3.25 8.82
CA ASN A 77 -7.26 -3.14 8.64
C ASN A 77 -6.58 -4.52 8.54
N THR A 78 -7.18 -5.44 7.78
CA THR A 78 -6.56 -6.73 7.44
C THR A 78 -6.34 -6.87 5.95
N VAL A 79 -5.40 -7.73 5.56
CA VAL A 79 -5.11 -8.00 4.15
C VAL A 79 -6.18 -8.93 3.56
N ALA A 80 -6.64 -8.60 2.37
CA ALA A 80 -7.47 -9.46 1.54
C ALA A 80 -6.85 -9.62 0.16
N LEU A 81 -7.04 -10.80 -0.43
CA LEU A 81 -6.39 -11.22 -1.67
C LEU A 81 -7.42 -11.59 -2.73
N ALA A 82 -7.05 -11.38 -3.99
CA ALA A 82 -7.79 -11.89 -5.13
C ALA A 82 -7.75 -13.44 -5.15
N PRO A 83 -8.80 -14.11 -5.67
CA PRO A 83 -8.86 -15.57 -5.70
C PRO A 83 -7.63 -16.24 -6.32
N ALA A 84 -7.07 -15.66 -7.38
CA ALA A 84 -5.87 -16.16 -8.05
C ALA A 84 -4.63 -16.24 -7.14
N LEU A 85 -4.53 -15.40 -6.10
CA LEU A 85 -3.42 -15.43 -5.15
C LEU A 85 -3.61 -16.47 -4.04
N LEU A 86 -4.84 -16.93 -3.79
CA LEU A 86 -5.12 -17.92 -2.75
C LEU A 86 -4.53 -19.31 -3.06
N ALA A 87 -4.20 -19.57 -4.32
CA ALA A 87 -3.53 -20.80 -4.75
C ALA A 87 -1.99 -20.67 -4.81
N THR A 88 -1.43 -19.61 -4.22
CA THR A 88 0.01 -19.30 -4.25
C THR A 88 0.55 -19.10 -2.84
N ASP A 89 1.86 -18.90 -2.71
CA ASP A 89 2.51 -18.64 -1.42
C ASP A 89 2.00 -17.36 -0.71
N TYR A 90 1.35 -16.45 -1.46
CA TYR A 90 0.72 -15.25 -0.90
C TYR A 90 -0.52 -15.55 -0.05
N ALA A 91 -1.12 -16.74 -0.16
CA ALA A 91 -2.30 -17.12 0.63
C ALA A 91 -2.08 -16.96 2.15
N SER A 92 -0.83 -17.14 2.61
CA SER A 92 -0.41 -16.89 3.99
C SER A 92 -0.58 -15.45 4.49
N LEU A 93 -0.82 -14.50 3.58
CA LEU A 93 -1.07 -13.09 3.91
C LEU A 93 -2.56 -12.79 4.09
N GLN A 94 -3.47 -13.68 3.72
CA GLN A 94 -4.91 -13.48 3.90
C GLN A 94 -5.24 -13.27 5.39
N GLY A 95 -6.00 -12.23 5.69
CA GLY A 95 -6.43 -11.87 7.06
C GLY A 95 -5.32 -11.32 7.94
N ARG A 96 -4.09 -11.15 7.44
CA ARG A 96 -2.97 -10.64 8.22
C ARG A 96 -3.23 -9.17 8.59
N PRO A 97 -3.02 -8.76 9.85
CA PRO A 97 -3.28 -7.39 10.27
C PRO A 97 -2.28 -6.43 9.63
N LEU A 98 -2.77 -5.28 9.19
CA LEU A 98 -1.95 -4.17 8.72
C LEU A 98 -1.30 -3.48 9.92
N ARG A 99 0.03 -3.35 9.89
CA ARG A 99 0.74 -2.47 10.82
C ARG A 99 0.41 -1.02 10.46
N LEU A 100 -0.09 -0.26 11.42
CA LEU A 100 -0.33 1.17 11.28
C LEU A 100 0.88 1.97 11.82
N PRO A 101 1.15 3.18 11.29
CA PRO A 101 2.12 4.10 11.88
C PRO A 101 1.80 4.42 13.35
N VAL A 102 2.85 4.76 14.12
CA VAL A 102 2.69 5.13 15.55
C VAL A 102 1.86 6.41 15.68
N SER A 103 2.10 7.37 14.79
CA SER A 103 1.36 8.62 14.72
C SER A 103 0.02 8.39 14.01
N LYS A 104 -1.09 8.69 14.70
CA LYS A 104 -2.45 8.61 14.13
C LYS A 104 -2.64 9.52 12.92
N GLY A 105 -1.91 10.64 12.85
CA GLY A 105 -1.98 11.57 11.71
C GLY A 105 -1.41 10.99 10.41
N ASP A 106 -0.60 9.94 10.51
CA ASP A 106 0.02 9.27 9.37
C ASP A 106 -0.71 7.96 9.01
N HIS A 107 -1.81 7.64 9.70
CA HIS A 107 -2.61 6.46 9.37
C HIS A 107 -3.16 6.58 7.94
N PRO A 108 -3.16 5.47 7.16
CA PRO A 108 -3.78 5.48 5.86
C PRO A 108 -5.26 5.83 5.99
N ASN A 109 -5.74 6.69 5.09
CA ASN A 109 -7.09 7.21 5.11
C ASN A 109 -8.08 6.07 4.86
N PRO A 110 -9.01 5.80 5.80
CA PRO A 110 -9.97 4.70 5.66
C PRO A 110 -10.83 4.80 4.40
N ALA A 111 -11.17 6.01 3.95
CA ALA A 111 -11.97 6.21 2.74
C ALA A 111 -11.16 5.85 1.48
N HIS A 112 -9.87 6.18 1.44
CA HIS A 112 -9.00 5.79 0.31
C HIS A 112 -8.82 4.28 0.24
N LEU A 113 -8.62 3.62 1.39
CA LEU A 113 -8.53 2.16 1.46
C LEU A 113 -9.85 1.51 1.02
N ALA A 114 -11.00 2.06 1.43
CA ALA A 114 -12.31 1.56 1.01
C ALA A 114 -12.57 1.72 -0.50
N GLU A 115 -12.15 2.84 -1.09
CA GLU A 115 -12.24 3.07 -2.53
C GLU A 115 -11.38 2.06 -3.31
N HIS A 116 -10.11 1.88 -2.91
CA HIS A 116 -9.21 0.88 -3.51
C HIS A 116 -9.77 -0.54 -3.37
N ALA A 117 -10.24 -0.91 -2.18
CA ALA A 117 -10.86 -2.21 -1.91
C ALA A 117 -12.13 -2.44 -2.76
N THR A 118 -12.94 -1.40 -2.97
CA THR A 118 -14.12 -1.48 -3.85
C THR A 118 -13.69 -1.77 -5.28
N ALA A 119 -12.69 -1.06 -5.80
CA ALA A 119 -12.18 -1.29 -7.15
C ALA A 119 -11.61 -2.70 -7.33
N CYS A 120 -10.90 -3.23 -6.32
CA CYS A 120 -10.42 -4.61 -6.30
C CYS A 120 -11.58 -5.62 -6.33
N LYS A 121 -12.58 -5.44 -5.46
CA LYS A 121 -13.76 -6.33 -5.43
C LYS A 121 -14.51 -6.30 -6.76
N THR A 122 -14.76 -5.14 -7.34
CA THR A 122 -15.44 -5.03 -8.64
C THR A 122 -14.68 -5.78 -9.75
N ARG A 123 -13.35 -5.72 -9.76
CA ARG A 123 -12.52 -6.44 -10.75
C ARG A 123 -12.69 -7.96 -10.64
N HIS A 124 -12.81 -8.49 -9.43
CA HIS A 124 -12.82 -9.94 -9.16
C HIS A 124 -14.22 -10.54 -8.95
N SER A 125 -15.25 -9.73 -8.71
CA SER A 125 -16.66 -10.18 -8.71
C SER A 125 -17.20 -10.47 -10.12
N LEU A 126 -16.44 -10.12 -11.16
CA LEU A 126 -16.76 -10.33 -12.58
C LEU A 126 -16.00 -11.53 -13.18
N GLN A 127 -15.29 -12.30 -12.36
CA GLN A 127 -14.57 -13.52 -12.75
C GLN A 127 -15.18 -14.74 -12.06
#